data_AF-A0A4R5KIA8-F1
#
_entry.id   AF-A0A4R5KIA8-F1
#
_cell.length_a   1.000
_cell.length_b   1.000
_cell.length_c   1.000
_cell.angle_alpha   90.00
_cell.angle_beta   90.00
_cell.angle_gamma   90.00
#
_symmetry.space_group_name_H-M   'P 1'
#
loop_
_entity.id
_entity.type
_entity.pdbx_description
1 polymer ?
#
loop_
_entity_poly.entity_id
_entity_poly.type
_entity_poly.pdbx_seq_one_letter_code
_entity_poly.pdbx_strand_id
1 'polypeptide(L)'
;MNKTRTFVLLGIALITVSTYPLFLIIQENVLDRYVNSRYELKDIIDIRRRHKAPPLSYELASPINWKGNSIEVLTSDTGLDAPKTPFDKEPERIKKITIKVNGKEVSFPTEAWLPQKITGDSNFLSWLNLVEIKDNKNNTEQLAIVQRIGDNWKRGDVISQKWRIIHIDEEKESTVETFSYADRENHILGVKLILHSSQTSSWIGYKSDLAYRLPSIFFPLVYPTGTFLLGILIVIIGFVRYRKQR
;
A
#
# COMPACT_ATOMS: atom_id res chain seq x y z
N MET A 1 6.82 -30.49 -40.07
CA MET A 1 6.44 -29.07 -39.88
C MET A 1 7.57 -28.19 -40.40
N ASN A 2 7.31 -27.23 -41.30
CA ASN A 2 8.37 -26.36 -41.82
C ASN A 2 9.00 -25.57 -40.65
N LYS A 3 10.33 -25.62 -40.51
CA LYS A 3 11.08 -24.95 -39.41
C LYS A 3 10.63 -23.49 -39.21
N THR A 4 10.33 -22.80 -40.31
CA THR A 4 9.80 -21.43 -40.33
C THR A 4 8.45 -21.28 -39.63
N ARG A 5 7.51 -22.21 -39.83
CA ARG A 5 6.22 -22.23 -39.12
C ARG A 5 6.43 -22.45 -37.62
N THR A 6 7.37 -23.31 -37.24
CA THR A 6 7.72 -23.54 -35.83
C THR A 6 8.23 -22.26 -35.16
N PHE A 7 9.11 -21.48 -35.81
CA PHE A 7 9.60 -20.21 -35.26
C PHE A 7 8.45 -19.21 -35.06
N VAL A 8 7.59 -19.03 -36.06
CA VAL A 8 6.46 -18.09 -35.94
C VAL A 8 5.52 -18.50 -34.81
N LEU A 9 5.17 -19.78 -34.69
CA LEU A 9 4.32 -20.28 -33.62
C LEU A 9 4.95 -20.08 -32.23
N LEU A 10 6.25 -20.34 -32.09
CA LEU A 10 6.98 -20.10 -30.83
C LEU A 10 6.98 -18.63 -30.45
N GLY A 11 7.26 -17.73 -31.40
CA GLY A 11 7.25 -16.29 -31.15
C GLY A 11 5.87 -15.77 -30.74
N ILE A 12 4.81 -16.24 -31.40
CA ILE A 12 3.42 -15.94 -31.01
C ILE A 12 3.13 -16.44 -29.60
N ALA A 13 3.53 -17.67 -29.26
CA ALA A 13 3.32 -18.22 -27.93
C ALA A 13 4.01 -17.35 -26.83
N LEU A 14 5.25 -16.92 -27.07
CA LEU A 14 5.97 -16.03 -26.14
C LEU A 14 5.28 -14.67 -25.96
N ILE A 15 4.79 -14.08 -27.05
CA ILE A 15 4.01 -12.82 -27.01
C ILE A 15 2.75 -13.02 -26.17
N THR A 16 1.96 -14.05 -26.48
CA THR A 16 0.68 -14.33 -25.83
C THR A 16 0.84 -14.51 -24.32
N VAL A 17 1.80 -15.32 -23.88
CA VAL A 17 2.04 -15.57 -22.44
C VAL A 17 2.52 -14.31 -21.72
N SER A 18 3.25 -13.42 -22.42
CA SER A 18 3.81 -12.21 -21.81
C SER A 18 2.84 -11.03 -21.80
N THR A 19 1.82 -11.03 -22.64
CA THR A 19 0.96 -9.86 -22.86
C THR A 19 0.17 -9.47 -21.61
N TYR A 20 -0.47 -10.45 -20.95
CA TYR A 20 -1.28 -10.17 -19.77
C TYR A 20 -0.47 -9.65 -18.57
N PRO A 21 0.65 -10.30 -18.15
CA PRO A 21 1.53 -9.75 -17.11
C PRO A 21 2.06 -8.35 -17.46
N LEU A 22 2.42 -8.11 -18.74
CA LEU A 22 2.90 -6.81 -19.18
C LEU A 22 1.81 -5.74 -19.06
N PHE A 23 0.57 -6.07 -19.44
CA PHE A 23 -0.59 -5.20 -19.26
C PHE A 23 -0.79 -4.83 -17.78
N LEU A 24 -0.69 -5.79 -16.86
CA LEU A 24 -0.82 -5.52 -15.42
C LEU A 24 0.27 -4.56 -14.92
N ILE A 25 1.52 -4.76 -15.32
CA ILE A 25 2.63 -3.86 -14.95
C ILE A 25 2.41 -2.45 -15.51
N ILE A 26 1.95 -2.34 -16.76
CA ILE A 26 1.63 -1.04 -17.37
C ILE A 26 0.48 -0.37 -16.62
N GLN A 27 -0.57 -1.11 -16.29
CA GLN A 27 -1.73 -0.61 -15.56
C GLN A 27 -1.33 -0.05 -14.19
N GLU A 28 -0.51 -0.76 -13.41
CA GLU A 28 0.01 -0.28 -12.13
C GLU A 28 0.80 1.03 -12.28
N ASN A 29 1.67 1.11 -13.29
CA ASN A 29 2.45 2.32 -13.57
C ASN A 29 1.56 3.52 -13.98
N VAL A 30 0.52 3.28 -14.77
CA VAL A 30 -0.44 4.32 -15.17
C VAL A 30 -1.21 4.83 -13.95
N LEU A 31 -1.69 3.92 -13.09
CA LEU A 31 -2.38 4.29 -11.85
C LEU A 31 -1.47 5.06 -10.90
N ASP A 32 -0.23 4.60 -10.69
CA ASP A 32 0.71 5.30 -9.81
C ASP A 32 1.01 6.72 -10.31
N ARG A 33 1.25 6.89 -11.62
CA ARG A 33 1.45 8.22 -12.23
C ARG A 33 0.23 9.10 -12.09
N TYR A 34 -0.96 8.57 -12.36
CA TYR A 34 -2.21 9.30 -12.20
C TYR A 34 -2.36 9.82 -10.77
N VAL A 35 -2.17 8.97 -9.76
CA VAL A 35 -2.26 9.35 -8.35
C VAL A 35 -1.19 10.36 -7.97
N ASN A 36 0.08 10.12 -8.32
CA ASN A 36 1.19 11.02 -8.00
C ASN A 36 1.05 12.40 -8.66
N SER A 37 0.43 12.46 -9.84
CA SER A 37 0.16 13.75 -10.50
C SER A 37 -0.96 14.53 -9.81
N ARG A 38 -1.95 13.81 -9.27
CA ARG A 38 -3.14 14.40 -8.65
C ARG A 38 -2.92 14.78 -7.19
N TYR A 39 -2.19 13.96 -6.43
CA TYR A 39 -2.07 14.12 -4.99
C TYR A 39 -0.61 14.31 -4.57
N GLU A 40 -0.37 15.37 -3.81
CA GLU A 40 0.86 15.54 -3.05
C GLU A 40 0.62 15.03 -1.62
N LEU A 41 1.50 14.14 -1.14
CA LEU A 41 1.38 13.49 0.16
C LEU A 41 2.55 13.86 1.05
N LYS A 42 2.27 14.25 2.29
CA LYS A 42 3.27 14.64 3.27
C LYS A 42 2.96 14.00 4.63
N ASP A 43 3.92 13.27 5.17
CA ASP A 43 3.82 12.75 6.53
C ASP A 43 3.79 13.90 7.55
N ILE A 44 2.80 13.90 8.45
CA ILE A 44 2.80 14.81 9.60
C ILE A 44 3.87 14.38 10.61
N ILE A 45 4.11 13.07 10.72
CA ILE A 45 5.10 12.47 11.61
C ILE A 45 6.10 11.67 10.75
N ASP A 46 7.31 12.20 10.57
CA ASP A 46 8.36 11.54 9.77
C ASP A 46 9.01 10.40 10.57
N ILE A 47 8.51 9.17 10.35
CA ILE A 47 9.03 7.94 10.95
C ILE A 47 10.36 7.51 10.33
N ARG A 48 10.72 7.99 9.13
CA ARG A 48 11.88 7.54 8.36
C ARG A 48 13.17 8.23 8.81
N ARG A 49 13.08 9.46 9.35
CA ARG A 49 14.22 10.19 9.94
C ARG A 49 14.46 9.91 11.43
N ARG A 50 13.95 8.79 11.94
CA ARG A 50 14.08 8.29 13.33
C ARG A 50 15.49 8.38 13.93
N HIS A 51 16.53 8.27 13.11
CA HIS A 51 17.94 8.25 13.56
C HIS A 51 18.55 9.66 13.76
N LYS A 52 17.85 10.72 13.35
CA LYS A 52 18.33 12.11 13.44
C LYS A 52 17.51 13.00 14.37
N ALA A 53 16.41 12.48 14.94
CA ALA A 53 15.56 13.22 15.86
C ALA A 53 16.04 13.04 17.32
N PRO A 54 15.93 14.07 18.19
CA PRO A 54 16.25 13.95 19.61
C PRO A 54 15.47 12.79 20.26
N PRO A 55 16.02 12.12 21.29
CA PRO A 55 15.42 10.96 21.95
C PRO A 55 14.01 11.16 22.58
N LEU A 56 13.40 12.34 22.46
CA LEU A 56 12.18 12.78 23.15
C LEU A 56 11.09 13.34 22.22
N SER A 57 11.23 13.29 20.89
CA SER A 57 10.18 13.76 19.96
C SER A 57 9.43 12.61 19.30
N TYR A 58 8.91 11.68 20.11
CA TYR A 58 8.25 10.46 19.62
C TYR A 58 6.85 10.30 20.17
N GLU A 59 6.17 11.43 20.34
CA GLU A 59 4.77 11.47 20.69
C GLU A 59 3.94 11.88 19.44
N LEU A 60 3.02 11.02 18.99
CA LEU A 60 1.70 11.34 18.42
C LEU A 60 0.94 12.04 19.56
N ALA A 61 1.47 13.19 19.96
CA ALA A 61 1.09 13.97 21.12
C ALA A 61 -0.37 14.34 20.94
N SER A 62 -1.24 13.49 21.47
CA SER A 62 -2.68 13.63 21.42
C SER A 62 -3.05 14.66 22.47
N PRO A 63 -3.70 15.78 22.10
CA PRO A 63 -4.30 16.04 20.80
C PRO A 63 -3.34 16.59 19.74
N ILE A 64 -3.36 16.01 18.54
CA ILE A 64 -2.69 16.56 17.36
C ILE A 64 -3.57 17.63 16.76
N ASN A 65 -3.01 18.83 16.58
CA ASN A 65 -3.72 19.94 15.96
C ASN A 65 -3.34 20.08 14.49
N TRP A 66 -4.31 19.99 13.57
CA TRP A 66 -4.12 20.26 12.15
C TRP A 66 -5.20 21.23 11.65
N LYS A 67 -4.80 22.45 11.26
CA LYS A 67 -5.71 23.50 10.76
C LYS A 67 -6.95 23.74 11.62
N GLY A 68 -6.80 23.67 12.95
CA GLY A 68 -7.90 23.85 13.90
C GLY A 68 -8.76 22.61 14.14
N ASN A 69 -8.44 21.46 13.52
CA ASN A 69 -8.91 20.15 13.92
C ASN A 69 -8.05 19.59 15.05
N SER A 70 -8.70 19.05 16.08
CA SER A 70 -8.05 18.32 17.18
C SER A 70 -8.26 16.82 16.98
N ILE A 71 -7.18 16.05 16.89
CA ILE A 71 -7.20 14.60 16.70
C ILE A 71 -6.70 13.95 17.98
N GLU A 72 -7.52 13.09 18.58
CA GLU A 72 -7.17 12.32 19.75
C GLU A 72 -7.20 10.81 19.44
N VAL A 73 -6.17 10.10 19.91
CA VAL A 73 -6.07 8.65 19.80
C VAL A 73 -6.08 8.06 21.20
N LEU A 74 -7.15 7.34 21.51
CA LEU A 74 -7.35 6.70 22.80
C LEU A 74 -7.15 5.19 22.66
N THR A 75 -6.60 4.57 23.70
CA THR A 75 -6.48 3.11 23.76
C THR A 75 -7.06 2.51 25.02
N SER A 76 -7.73 1.37 24.85
CA SER A 76 -8.14 0.50 25.95
C SER A 76 -7.58 -0.92 25.74
N ASP A 77 -6.98 -1.49 26.78
CA ASP A 77 -6.49 -2.87 26.78
C ASP A 77 -7.68 -3.86 26.77
N THR A 78 -7.61 -4.91 25.94
CA THR A 78 -8.66 -5.95 25.92
C THR A 78 -8.37 -7.10 26.89
N GLY A 79 -7.17 -7.14 27.47
CA GLY A 79 -6.69 -8.24 28.30
C GLY A 79 -6.22 -9.46 27.50
N LEU A 80 -6.27 -9.43 26.17
CA LEU A 80 -5.85 -10.53 25.30
C LEU A 80 -4.43 -10.31 24.76
N ASP A 81 -3.64 -11.37 24.70
CA ASP A 81 -2.32 -11.35 24.07
C ASP A 81 -2.45 -11.51 22.54
N ALA A 82 -1.61 -10.80 21.80
CA ALA A 82 -1.54 -10.97 20.35
C ALA A 82 -0.83 -12.29 19.97
N PRO A 83 -1.10 -12.86 18.79
CA PRO A 83 -0.40 -14.07 18.32
C PRO A 83 1.11 -13.86 18.24
N LYS A 84 1.87 -14.73 18.91
CA LYS A 84 3.34 -14.68 18.93
C LYS A 84 3.96 -15.34 17.70
N THR A 85 5.10 -14.83 17.27
CA THR A 85 6.02 -15.48 16.33
C THR A 85 7.34 -15.84 17.01
N PRO A 86 8.12 -16.79 16.45
CA PRO A 86 9.46 -17.11 16.97
C PRO A 86 10.44 -15.93 17.01
N PHE A 87 10.13 -14.82 16.32
CA PHE A 87 10.99 -13.64 16.24
C PHE A 87 10.58 -12.54 17.23
N ASP A 88 9.49 -12.72 17.96
CA ASP A 88 8.98 -11.72 18.89
C ASP A 88 9.82 -11.72 20.18
N LYS A 89 10.52 -10.61 20.43
CA LYS A 89 11.30 -10.43 21.66
C LYS A 89 10.43 -10.05 22.85
N GLU A 90 9.31 -9.36 22.61
CA GLU A 90 8.40 -8.87 23.65
C GLU A 90 6.95 -9.23 23.31
N PRO A 91 6.11 -9.52 24.33
CA PRO A 91 4.70 -9.80 24.11
C PRO A 91 3.92 -8.53 23.73
N GLU A 92 3.21 -8.60 22.62
CA GLU A 92 2.20 -7.62 22.23
C GLU A 92 0.83 -7.99 22.83
N ARG A 93 0.00 -6.98 23.08
CA ARG A 93 -1.38 -7.11 23.51
C ARG A 93 -2.33 -6.55 22.49
N ILE A 94 -3.51 -7.16 22.42
CA ILE A 94 -4.62 -6.62 21.66
C ILE A 94 -5.18 -5.43 22.44
N LYS A 95 -5.18 -4.26 21.81
CA LYS A 95 -5.78 -3.04 22.36
C LYS A 95 -6.81 -2.51 21.37
N LYS A 96 -7.87 -1.90 21.87
CA LYS A 96 -8.82 -1.15 21.03
C LYS A 96 -8.34 0.28 20.89
N ILE A 97 -8.26 0.75 19.65
CA ILE A 97 -7.96 2.14 19.29
C ILE A 97 -9.27 2.85 18.99
N THR A 98 -9.54 3.94 19.70
CA THR A 98 -10.63 4.88 19.43
C THR A 98 -10.03 6.19 18.95
N ILE A 99 -10.54 6.69 17.81
CA ILE A 99 -10.08 7.95 17.23
C ILE A 99 -11.21 8.98 17.39
N LYS A 100 -10.88 10.10 18.02
CA LYS A 100 -11.76 11.26 18.11
C LYS A 100 -11.23 12.40 17.26
N VAL A 101 -12.14 13.07 16.57
CA VAL A 101 -11.86 14.31 15.83
C VAL A 101 -12.76 15.38 16.42
N ASN A 102 -12.18 16.47 16.89
CA ASN A 102 -12.89 17.58 17.53
C ASN A 102 -13.76 17.12 18.71
N GLY A 103 -13.26 16.17 19.50
CA GLY A 103 -13.93 15.60 20.67
C GLY A 103 -15.01 14.53 20.35
N LYS A 104 -15.32 14.28 19.08
CA LYS A 104 -16.33 13.30 18.65
C LYS A 104 -15.66 12.03 18.12
N GLU A 105 -16.17 10.87 18.51
CA GLU A 105 -15.77 9.60 17.89
C GLU A 105 -16.24 9.54 16.45
N VAL A 106 -15.29 9.39 15.53
CA VAL A 106 -15.56 9.38 14.09
C VAL A 106 -15.69 7.96 13.52
N SER A 107 -15.26 6.96 14.28
CA SER A 107 -15.33 5.55 13.86
C SER A 107 -15.41 4.61 15.06
N PHE A 108 -15.90 3.39 14.83
CA PHE A 108 -15.95 2.35 15.87
C PHE A 108 -14.56 1.92 16.32
N PRO A 109 -14.34 1.61 17.61
CA PRO A 109 -13.04 1.15 18.09
C PRO A 109 -12.58 -0.13 17.39
N THR A 110 -11.32 -0.20 16.98
CA THR A 110 -10.73 -1.36 16.26
C THR A 110 -9.52 -1.91 16.98
N GLU A 111 -9.23 -3.18 16.78
CA GLU A 111 -8.06 -3.80 17.37
C GLU A 111 -6.75 -3.36 16.71
N ALA A 112 -5.70 -3.27 17.52
CA ALA A 112 -4.31 -3.16 17.12
C ALA A 112 -3.45 -3.98 18.08
N TRP A 113 -2.34 -4.53 17.59
CA TRP A 113 -1.42 -5.30 18.43
C TRP A 113 -0.26 -4.41 18.85
N LEU A 114 -0.33 -3.92 20.08
CA LEU A 114 0.59 -2.92 20.62
C LEU A 114 1.40 -3.53 21.76
N PRO A 115 2.64 -3.08 22.01
CA PRO A 115 3.41 -3.50 23.17
C PRO A 115 2.65 -3.34 24.48
N GLN A 116 2.93 -4.21 25.46
CA GLN A 116 2.26 -4.17 26.77
C GLN A 116 2.45 -2.83 27.47
N LYS A 117 3.68 -2.29 27.45
CA LYS A 117 4.01 -0.95 27.94
C LYS A 117 4.11 -0.01 26.76
N ILE A 118 3.15 0.90 26.63
CA ILE A 118 3.22 2.00 25.67
C ILE A 118 4.03 3.11 26.34
N THR A 119 5.32 3.19 26.00
CA THR A 119 6.25 4.19 26.55
C THR A 119 6.44 5.40 25.64
N GLY A 120 5.85 5.38 24.43
CA GLY A 120 5.87 6.46 23.45
C GLY A 120 5.10 6.06 22.19
N ASP A 121 4.85 7.02 21.31
CA ASP A 121 3.86 6.86 20.24
C ASP A 121 4.39 6.19 18.98
N SER A 122 5.69 5.93 18.92
CA SER A 122 6.25 5.04 17.90
C SER A 122 5.69 3.61 17.96
N ASN A 123 5.01 3.26 19.06
CA ASN A 123 4.25 2.03 19.20
C ASN A 123 2.95 2.05 18.37
N PHE A 124 2.34 3.24 18.18
CA PHE A 124 1.16 3.41 17.33
C PHE A 124 1.50 3.47 15.85
N LEU A 125 2.68 3.98 15.50
CA LEU A 125 3.09 4.21 14.11
C LEU A 125 3.19 2.94 13.25
N SER A 126 3.22 1.75 13.86
CA SER A 126 3.09 0.46 13.16
C SER A 126 1.65 0.07 12.79
N TRP A 127 0.66 0.80 13.33
CA TRP A 127 -0.78 0.55 13.16
C TRP A 127 -1.58 1.77 12.72
N LEU A 128 -1.04 2.97 12.86
CA LEU A 128 -1.72 4.23 12.56
C LEU A 128 -0.69 5.31 12.21
N ASN A 129 -0.94 6.10 11.16
CA ASN A 129 -0.13 7.27 10.83
C ASN A 129 -0.99 8.37 10.18
N LEU A 130 -0.49 9.61 10.19
CA LEU A 130 -1.18 10.80 9.71
C LEU A 130 -0.48 11.35 8.46
N VAL A 131 -1.25 11.52 7.39
CA VAL A 131 -0.76 12.00 6.09
C VAL A 131 -1.58 13.22 5.66
N GLU A 132 -0.90 14.33 5.44
CA GLU A 132 -1.48 15.49 4.78
C GLU A 132 -1.56 15.24 3.27
N ILE A 133 -2.73 15.51 2.69
CA ILE A 133 -3.07 15.28 1.30
C ILE A 133 -3.42 16.62 0.68
N LYS A 134 -2.77 16.93 -0.44
CA LYS A 134 -3.17 18.04 -1.30
C LYS A 134 -3.62 17.51 -2.64
N ASP A 135 -4.90 17.71 -2.99
CA ASP A 135 -5.44 17.38 -4.31
C ASP A 135 -5.17 18.56 -5.26
N ASN A 136 -4.18 18.40 -6.13
CA ASN A 136 -3.76 19.41 -7.11
C ASN A 136 -4.85 19.74 -8.14
N LYS A 137 -5.81 18.84 -8.37
CA LYS A 137 -6.90 19.07 -9.33
C LYS A 137 -7.97 19.98 -8.74
N ASN A 138 -8.34 19.75 -7.48
CA ASN A 138 -9.40 20.49 -6.81
C ASN A 138 -8.86 21.64 -5.94
N ASN A 139 -7.55 21.72 -5.76
CA ASN A 139 -6.85 22.64 -4.86
C ASN A 139 -7.38 22.58 -3.43
N THR A 140 -7.62 21.37 -2.94
CA THR A 140 -8.12 21.10 -1.58
C THR A 140 -7.05 20.38 -0.77
N GLU A 141 -6.96 20.71 0.52
CA GLU A 141 -6.09 20.03 1.47
C GLU A 141 -6.90 19.28 2.51
N GLN A 142 -6.44 18.08 2.86
CA GLN A 142 -7.10 17.19 3.81
C GLN A 142 -6.05 16.47 4.65
N LEU A 143 -6.43 16.07 5.84
CA LEU A 143 -5.68 15.14 6.67
C LEU A 143 -6.29 13.75 6.56
N ALA A 144 -5.47 12.73 6.26
CA ALA A 144 -5.85 11.34 6.39
C ALA A 144 -5.19 10.69 7.60
N ILE A 145 -6.01 10.10 8.47
CA ILE A 145 -5.56 9.15 9.48
C ILE A 145 -5.65 7.76 8.86
N VAL A 146 -4.49 7.17 8.56
CA VAL A 146 -4.38 5.85 7.93
C VAL A 146 -4.15 4.83 9.03
N GLN A 147 -5.13 3.97 9.24
CA GLN A 147 -5.11 2.95 10.29
C GLN A 147 -5.20 1.55 9.69
N ARG A 148 -4.38 0.66 10.22
CA ARG A 148 -4.51 -0.77 10.02
C ARG A 148 -5.45 -1.38 11.06
N ILE A 149 -6.33 -2.28 10.61
CA ILE A 149 -7.28 -2.98 11.49
C ILE A 149 -6.72 -4.37 11.84
N GLY A 150 -6.61 -4.65 13.14
CA GLY A 150 -6.12 -5.94 13.67
C GLY A 150 -7.18 -7.04 13.73
N ASP A 151 -8.46 -6.68 13.61
CA ASP A 151 -9.58 -7.63 13.71
C ASP A 151 -9.44 -8.77 12.68
N ASN A 152 -9.26 -10.00 13.16
CA ASN A 152 -9.05 -11.21 12.35
C ASN A 152 -7.82 -11.16 11.42
N TRP A 153 -6.89 -10.24 11.65
CA TRP A 153 -5.65 -10.20 10.87
C TRP A 153 -4.73 -11.36 11.25
N LYS A 154 -4.11 -11.98 10.25
CA LYS A 154 -3.10 -13.03 10.45
C LYS A 154 -1.71 -12.47 10.21
N ARG A 155 -0.79 -12.63 11.18
CA ARG A 155 0.55 -12.04 11.06
C ARG A 155 1.26 -12.47 9.78
N GLY A 156 1.83 -11.50 9.06
CA GLY A 156 2.52 -11.73 7.79
C GLY A 156 1.60 -12.02 6.58
N ASP A 157 0.30 -12.19 6.80
CA ASP A 157 -0.67 -12.37 5.73
C ASP A 157 -1.23 -11.02 5.30
N VAL A 158 -0.92 -10.65 4.07
CA VAL A 158 -1.43 -9.44 3.42
C VAL A 158 -2.91 -9.58 3.02
N ILE A 159 -3.38 -10.78 2.71
CA ILE A 159 -4.71 -11.01 2.14
C ILE A 159 -5.78 -10.74 3.19
N SER A 160 -5.50 -11.05 4.46
CA SER A 160 -6.38 -10.73 5.59
C SER A 160 -6.28 -9.28 6.08
N GLN A 161 -5.46 -8.41 5.47
CA GLN A 161 -5.36 -7.03 5.91
C GLN A 161 -6.61 -6.22 5.56
N LYS A 162 -6.95 -5.35 6.51
CA LYS A 162 -7.99 -4.33 6.37
C LYS A 162 -7.44 -3.00 6.87
N TRP A 163 -7.93 -1.94 6.27
CA TRP A 163 -7.55 -0.58 6.60
C TRP A 163 -8.77 0.28 6.78
N ARG A 164 -8.59 1.30 7.62
CA ARG A 164 -9.50 2.41 7.79
C ARG A 164 -8.73 3.68 7.46
N ILE A 165 -9.36 4.56 6.70
CA ILE A 165 -8.84 5.90 6.43
C ILE A 165 -9.90 6.89 6.86
N ILE A 166 -9.54 7.80 7.76
CA ILE A 166 -10.39 8.90 8.18
C ILE A 166 -9.86 10.14 7.50
N HIS A 167 -10.63 10.68 6.56
CA HIS A 167 -10.35 11.96 5.92
C HIS A 167 -10.96 13.07 6.77
N ILE A 168 -10.19 14.12 7.00
CA ILE A 168 -10.58 15.30 7.75
C ILE A 168 -10.26 16.50 6.87
N ASP A 169 -11.25 17.34 6.58
CA ASP A 169 -11.04 18.56 5.80
C ASP A 169 -10.83 19.78 6.70
N GLU A 170 -10.55 20.92 6.06
CA GLU A 170 -10.37 22.21 6.74
C GLU A 170 -11.67 22.71 7.39
N GLU A 171 -12.83 22.26 6.91
CA GLU A 171 -14.15 22.62 7.40
C GLU A 171 -14.57 21.81 8.64
N LYS A 172 -13.68 20.93 9.12
CA LYS A 172 -13.84 20.06 10.30
C LYS A 172 -14.80 18.91 10.09
N GLU A 173 -15.18 18.64 8.84
CA GLU A 173 -15.93 17.45 8.48
C GLU A 173 -14.99 16.26 8.36
N SER A 174 -15.51 15.08 8.71
CA SER A 174 -14.76 13.84 8.66
C SER A 174 -15.51 12.77 7.90
N THR A 175 -14.85 12.11 6.96
CA THR A 175 -15.40 10.94 6.27
C THR A 175 -14.53 9.72 6.53
N VAL A 176 -15.17 8.55 6.61
CA VAL A 176 -14.48 7.30 6.93
C VAL A 176 -14.62 6.32 5.77
N GLU A 177 -13.48 5.85 5.31
CA GLU A 177 -13.34 4.79 4.34
C GLU A 177 -12.80 3.55 5.07
N THR A 178 -13.34 2.37 4.77
CA THR A 178 -12.82 1.10 5.31
C THR A 178 -12.86 0.07 4.20
N PHE A 179 -11.73 -0.59 3.95
CA PHE A 179 -11.60 -1.57 2.89
C PHE A 179 -10.58 -2.66 3.22
N SER A 180 -10.67 -3.77 2.50
CA SER A 180 -9.77 -4.91 2.64
C SER A 180 -8.76 -4.98 1.49
N TYR A 181 -7.76 -5.85 1.62
CA TYR A 181 -6.85 -6.15 0.51
C TYR A 181 -7.59 -6.64 -0.74
N ALA A 182 -8.68 -7.39 -0.58
CA ALA A 182 -9.48 -7.88 -1.70
C ALA A 182 -10.18 -6.75 -2.47
N ASP A 183 -10.61 -5.69 -1.77
CA ASP A 183 -11.40 -4.61 -2.34
C ASP A 183 -10.55 -3.42 -2.84
N ARG A 184 -9.23 -3.47 -2.60
CA ARG A 184 -8.30 -2.33 -2.75
C ARG A 184 -8.30 -1.67 -4.14
N GLU A 185 -8.70 -2.39 -5.18
CA GLU A 185 -8.77 -1.86 -6.55
C GLU A 185 -9.77 -0.71 -6.71
N ASN A 186 -10.75 -0.62 -5.81
CA ASN A 186 -11.74 0.45 -5.78
C ASN A 186 -11.27 1.67 -4.97
N HIS A 187 -10.11 1.57 -4.31
CA HIS A 187 -9.62 2.51 -3.30
C HIS A 187 -8.24 3.03 -3.68
N ILE A 188 -8.09 3.55 -4.90
CA ILE A 188 -6.78 3.90 -5.48
C ILE A 188 -6.00 4.90 -4.59
N LEU A 189 -6.64 5.98 -4.13
CA LEU A 189 -6.01 6.92 -3.20
C LEU A 189 -5.72 6.24 -1.86
N GLY A 190 -6.65 5.44 -1.35
CA GLY A 190 -6.46 4.70 -0.10
C GLY A 190 -5.22 3.79 -0.13
N VAL A 191 -5.02 3.04 -1.22
CA VAL A 191 -3.81 2.21 -1.43
C VAL A 191 -2.55 3.07 -1.39
N LYS A 192 -2.55 4.23 -2.06
CA LYS A 192 -1.41 5.15 -2.03
C LYS A 192 -1.10 5.63 -0.61
N LEU A 193 -2.13 5.99 0.15
CA LEU A 193 -2.00 6.44 1.53
C LEU A 193 -1.41 5.35 2.41
N ILE A 194 -1.89 4.11 2.29
CA ILE A 194 -1.36 2.95 3.03
C ILE A 194 0.12 2.71 2.70
N LEU A 195 0.49 2.77 1.42
CA LEU A 195 1.88 2.59 0.98
C LEU A 195 2.79 3.72 1.48
N HIS A 196 2.32 4.97 1.41
CA HIS A 196 3.07 6.13 1.88
C HIS A 196 3.32 6.06 3.39
N SER A 197 2.25 5.82 4.14
CA SER A 197 2.21 5.76 5.60
C SER A 197 2.79 4.48 6.20
N SER A 198 3.21 3.52 5.37
CA SER A 198 3.79 2.23 5.78
C SER A 198 2.85 1.34 6.62
N GLN A 199 1.53 1.44 6.39
CA GLN A 199 0.50 0.69 7.14
C GLN A 199 0.14 -0.68 6.52
N THR A 200 0.95 -1.16 5.58
CA THR A 200 0.85 -2.50 5.00
C THR A 200 2.05 -3.35 5.42
N SER A 201 1.84 -4.65 5.57
CA SER A 201 2.92 -5.60 5.91
C SER A 201 3.80 -5.98 4.73
N SER A 202 3.41 -5.59 3.51
CA SER A 202 4.15 -5.87 2.29
C SER A 202 3.84 -4.82 1.24
N TRP A 203 4.66 -4.73 0.21
CA TRP A 203 4.34 -3.94 -0.97
C TRP A 203 3.14 -4.57 -1.69
N ILE A 204 2.12 -3.75 -1.93
CA ILE A 204 0.87 -4.11 -2.62
C ILE A 204 0.68 -3.18 -3.80
N GLY A 205 0.08 -3.68 -4.87
CA GLY A 205 -0.35 -2.84 -6.00
C GLY A 205 -1.78 -2.35 -5.85
N TYR A 206 -2.20 -1.46 -6.75
CA TYR A 206 -3.57 -0.96 -6.82
C TYR A 206 -4.53 -2.05 -7.27
N LYS A 207 -4.19 -2.81 -8.31
CA LYS A 207 -5.00 -3.91 -8.87
C LYS A 207 -4.25 -5.24 -8.89
N SER A 208 -2.94 -5.20 -9.10
CA SER A 208 -2.08 -6.37 -9.14
C SER A 208 -0.79 -6.11 -8.38
N ASP A 209 -0.39 -7.09 -7.59
CA ASP A 209 0.89 -7.04 -6.89
C ASP A 209 2.08 -7.38 -7.80
N LEU A 210 1.84 -7.73 -9.07
CA LEU A 210 2.89 -8.20 -9.97
C LEU A 210 4.03 -7.19 -10.13
N ALA A 211 3.73 -5.89 -10.13
CA ALA A 211 4.74 -4.84 -10.22
C ALA A 211 5.54 -4.64 -8.91
N TYR A 212 5.02 -5.13 -7.79
CA TYR A 212 5.53 -4.85 -6.44
C TYR A 212 6.13 -6.09 -5.75
N ARG A 213 5.76 -7.30 -6.20
CA ARG A 213 6.27 -8.59 -5.73
C ARG A 213 7.05 -9.28 -6.83
N LEU A 214 8.23 -8.74 -7.10
CA LEU A 214 9.14 -9.30 -8.08
C LEU A 214 9.98 -10.42 -7.45
N PRO A 215 9.99 -11.64 -8.02
CA PRO A 215 10.86 -12.72 -7.57
C PRO A 215 12.35 -12.34 -7.61
N SER A 216 12.71 -11.42 -8.51
CA SER A 216 14.06 -10.85 -8.61
C SER A 216 14.01 -9.46 -9.24
N ILE A 217 15.07 -8.67 -9.03
CA ILE A 217 15.22 -7.36 -9.69
C ILE A 217 15.28 -7.46 -11.22
N PHE A 218 15.66 -8.63 -11.74
CA PHE A 218 15.71 -8.92 -13.17
C PHE A 218 14.38 -9.43 -13.72
N PHE A 219 13.41 -9.77 -12.87
CA PHE A 219 12.16 -10.37 -13.30
C PHE A 219 11.49 -9.51 -14.37
N PRO A 220 11.14 -8.22 -14.17
CA PRO A 220 10.48 -7.42 -15.20
C PRO A 220 11.25 -7.32 -16.52
N LEU A 221 12.58 -7.36 -16.45
CA LEU A 221 13.47 -7.27 -17.61
C LEU A 221 13.45 -8.56 -18.43
N VAL A 222 13.49 -9.72 -17.76
CA VAL A 222 13.47 -11.04 -18.41
C VAL A 222 12.04 -11.44 -18.79
N TYR A 223 11.10 -11.28 -17.87
CA TYR A 223 9.68 -11.59 -18.02
C TYR A 223 8.79 -10.59 -17.24
N PRO A 224 7.80 -9.95 -17.87
CA PRO A 224 7.26 -10.27 -19.20
C PRO A 224 7.91 -9.48 -20.35
N THR A 225 8.72 -8.47 -20.07
CA THR A 225 9.20 -7.54 -21.12
C THR A 225 10.16 -8.23 -22.08
N GLY A 226 11.18 -8.91 -21.57
CA GLY A 226 12.19 -9.60 -22.38
C GLY A 226 11.59 -10.72 -23.23
N THR A 227 10.72 -11.55 -22.63
CA THR A 227 10.01 -12.63 -23.35
C THR A 227 9.09 -12.08 -24.45
N PHE A 228 8.41 -10.96 -24.21
CA PHE A 228 7.58 -10.31 -25.21
C PHE A 228 8.42 -9.80 -26.40
N LEU A 229 9.52 -9.08 -26.13
CA LEU A 229 10.42 -8.55 -27.15
C LEU A 229 11.11 -9.67 -27.95
N LEU A 230 11.55 -10.73 -27.29
CA LEU A 230 12.12 -11.90 -27.94
C LEU A 230 11.09 -12.60 -28.84
N GLY A 231 9.84 -12.71 -28.38
CA GLY A 231 8.73 -13.22 -29.18
C GLY A 231 8.53 -12.42 -30.47
N ILE A 232 8.50 -11.08 -30.37
CA ILE A 232 8.42 -10.19 -31.54
C ILE A 232 9.59 -10.45 -32.50
N LEU A 233 10.82 -10.49 -31.99
CA LEU A 233 12.01 -10.72 -32.80
C LEU A 233 11.95 -12.06 -33.54
N ILE A 234 11.53 -13.14 -32.86
CA ILE A 234 11.38 -14.46 -33.46
C ILE A 234 10.32 -14.47 -34.57
N VAL A 235 9.18 -13.81 -34.37
CA VAL A 235 8.13 -13.68 -35.40
C VAL A 235 8.68 -12.95 -36.63
N ILE A 236 9.39 -11.83 -36.44
CA ILE A 236 10.00 -11.06 -37.54
C ILE A 236 10.99 -11.94 -38.33
N ILE A 237 11.90 -12.64 -37.65
CA ILE A 237 12.88 -13.52 -38.29
C ILE A 237 12.17 -14.67 -39.04
N GLY A 238 11.16 -15.28 -38.43
CA GLY A 238 10.35 -16.32 -39.05
C GLY A 238 9.65 -15.83 -40.32
N PHE A 239 9.06 -14.64 -40.28
CA PHE A 239 8.38 -14.04 -41.43
C PHE A 239 9.35 -13.70 -42.57
N VAL A 240 10.50 -13.09 -42.27
CA VAL A 240 11.54 -12.79 -43.27
C VAL A 240 12.05 -14.07 -43.94
N ARG A 241 12.28 -15.14 -43.16
CA ARG A 241 12.69 -16.45 -43.71
C ARG A 241 11.60 -17.09 -44.56
N TYR A 242 10.33 -16.98 -44.16
CA TYR A 242 9.20 -17.48 -44.94
C TYR A 242 9.13 -16.81 -46.32
N ARG A 243 9.29 -15.48 -46.34
CA ARG A 243 9.31 -14.70 -47.59
C ARG A 243 10.48 -15.05 -48.50
N LYS A 244 11.66 -15.36 -47.96
CA LYS A 244 12.84 -15.76 -48.74
C LYS A 244 12.76 -17.18 -49.32
N GLN A 245 11.92 -18.05 -48.75
CA GLN A 245 11.74 -19.44 -49.20
C GLN A 245 10.62 -19.60 -50.24
N ARG A 246 9.91 -18.51 -50.53
CA ARG A 246 8.81 -18.43 -51.48
C ARG A 246 9.26 -17.64 -52.70
#